data_AF-A0A6P1ZVM0-F1
#
_entry.id   AF-A0A6P1ZVM0-F1
#
_cell.length_a   1.000
_cell.length_b   1.000
_cell.length_c   1.000
_cell.angle_alpha   90.00
_cell.angle_beta   90.00
_cell.angle_gamma   90.00
#
_symmetry.space_group_name_H-M   'P 1'
#
loop_
_entity.id
_entity.type
_entity.pdbx_description
1 polymer ?
#
loop_
_entity_poly.entity_id
_entity_poly.type
_entity_poly.pdbx_seq_one_letter_code
_entity_poly.pdbx_strand_id
1 'polypeptide(L)' 'MTSVVSSPTRTIRIGSRKSQLALVQTYWVREQLQKSFPDITFEVHTMST' A
#
# COMPACT_ATOMS: atom_id res chain seq x y z
N MET A 1 4.96 22.18 -22.24
CA MET A 1 5.99 21.85 -21.23
C MET A 1 5.24 21.46 -19.95
N THR A 2 4.90 20.19 -19.78
CA THR A 2 4.24 19.70 -18.56
C THR A 2 5.30 19.49 -17.49
N SER A 3 5.30 20.33 -16.45
CA SER A 3 6.19 20.17 -15.29
C SER A 3 5.96 18.81 -14.65
N VAL A 4 6.95 17.92 -14.73
CA VAL A 4 6.95 16.65 -14.02
C VAL A 4 7.22 16.98 -12.56
N VAL A 5 6.16 17.10 -11.76
CA VAL A 5 6.30 17.24 -10.31
C VAL A 5 6.79 15.89 -9.79
N SER A 6 8.09 15.79 -9.52
CA SER A 6 8.68 14.66 -8.81
C SER A 6 8.23 14.71 -7.35
N SER A 7 7.15 14.00 -7.01
CA SER A 7 6.78 13.80 -5.61
C SER A 7 7.81 12.88 -4.96
N PRO A 8 8.24 13.17 -3.70
CA PRO A 8 9.13 12.27 -2.98
C PRO A 8 8.47 10.90 -2.82
N THR A 9 9.28 9.83 -2.80
CA THR A 9 8.83 8.45 -2.58
C THR A 9 7.94 8.38 -1.34
N ARG A 10 6.62 8.30 -1.55
CA ARG A 10 5.63 8.38 -0.48
C ARG A 10 5.32 6.98 0.03
N THR A 11 5.55 6.74 1.31
CA THR A 11 5.07 5.53 1.96
C THR A 11 3.55 5.59 2.12
N ILE A 12 2.85 4.58 1.61
CA ILE A 12 1.40 4.43 1.74
C ILE A 12 1.10 3.38 2.81
N ARG A 13 0.30 3.77 3.81
CA ARG A 13 -0.12 2.90 4.91
C ARG A 13 -1.50 2.32 4.62
N ILE A 14 -1.60 0.99 4.59
CA ILE A 14 -2.83 0.23 4.37
C ILE A 14 -3.34 -0.25 5.73
N GLY A 15 -4.46 0.31 6.18
CA GLY A 15 -5.15 -0.16 7.38
C GLY A 15 -5.90 -1.47 7.12
N SER A 16 -5.72 -2.47 7.98
CA SER A 16 -6.41 -3.76 7.87
C SER A 16 -7.00 -4.23 9.20
N ARG A 17 -8.05 -5.06 9.14
CA ARG A 17 -8.58 -5.76 10.32
C ARG A 17 -7.64 -6.90 10.71
N LYS A 18 -7.65 -7.30 11.98
CA LYS A 18 -6.86 -8.43 12.49
C LYS A 18 -7.33 -9.81 12.02
N SER A 19 -8.51 -9.93 11.40
CA SER A 19 -8.99 -11.23 10.93
C SER A 19 -8.09 -11.77 9.82
N GLN A 20 -7.84 -13.08 9.84
CA GLN A 20 -6.93 -13.73 8.90
C GLN A 20 -7.35 -13.51 7.44
N LEU A 21 -8.65 -13.54 7.16
CA LEU A 21 -9.17 -13.26 5.81
C LEU A 21 -8.85 -11.82 5.36
N ALA A 22 -9.00 -10.83 6.25
CA ALA A 22 -8.69 -9.44 5.93
C ALA A 22 -7.19 -9.24 5.65
N LEU A 23 -6.32 -9.92 6.40
CA LEU A 23 -4.88 -9.90 6.16
C LEU A 23 -4.52 -10.48 4.80
N VAL A 24 -5.04 -11.66 4.44
CA VAL A 24 -4.80 -12.30 3.14
C VAL A 24 -5.24 -11.37 2.00
N GLN A 25 -6.43 -10.78 2.10
CA GLN A 25 -6.93 -9.83 1.11
C GLN A 25 -6.03 -8.59 1.01
N THR A 26 -5.58 -8.08 2.15
CA THR A 26 -4.72 -6.88 2.21
C THR A 26 -3.36 -7.15 1.56
N TYR A 27 -2.75 -8.31 1.81
CA TYR A 27 -1.48 -8.66 1.19
C TYR A 27 -1.61 -8.87 -0.31
N TRP A 28 -2.69 -9.49 -0.77
CA TRP A 28 -2.94 -9.63 -2.21
C TRP A 28 -3.03 -8.27 -2.90
N VAL A 29 -3.78 -7.32 -2.33
CA VAL A 29 -3.88 -5.95 -2.87
C VAL A 29 -2.52 -5.24 -2.84
N ARG A 30 -1.79 -5.33 -1.72
CA ARG A 30 -0.43 -4.77 -1.59
C ARG A 30 0.49 -5.28 -2.70
N GLU A 31 0.48 -6.57 -3.00
CA GLU A 31 1.31 -7.16 -4.05
C GLU A 31 0.96 -6.65 -5.44
N GLN A 32 -0.33 -6.50 -5.76
CA GLN A 32 -0.75 -5.92 -7.04
C GLN A 32 -0.31 -4.46 -7.15
N LEU A 33 -0.48 -3.68 -6.07
CA LEU A 33 -0.04 -2.30 -6.02
C LEU A 33 1.48 -2.17 -6.17
N GLN A 34 2.26 -3.02 -5.52
CA GLN A 34 3.73 -3.01 -5.64
C GLN A 34 4.20 -3.35 -7.06
N LYS A 35 3.50 -4.25 -7.76
CA LYS A 35 3.80 -4.58 -9.16
C LYS A 35 3.53 -3.40 -10.10
N SER A 36 2.43 -2.67 -9.87
CA SER A 36 2.07 -1.49 -10.68
C SER A 36 2.89 -0.24 -10.33
N PHE A 37 3.33 -0.12 -9.08
CA PHE A 37 4.04 1.04 -8.55
C PHE A 37 5.29 0.60 -7.76
N PRO A 38 6.37 0.17 -8.45
CA PRO A 38 7.57 -0.32 -7.80
C PRO A 38 8.28 0.73 -6.94
N ASP A 39 8.12 2.01 -7.28
CA ASP A 39 8.75 3.14 -6.59
C ASP A 39 8.02 3.58 -5.32
N ILE A 40 6.86 2.98 -5.03
CA ILE A 40 6.03 3.30 -3.86
C ILE A 40 6.18 2.19 -2.82
N THR A 41 6.39 2.58 -1.56
CA THR A 41 6.45 1.66 -0.43
C THR A 41 5.07 1.50 0.19
N PHE A 42 4.60 0.25 0.33
CA PHE A 42 3.33 -0.08 0.97
C PHE A 42 3.52 -0.80 2.31
N GLU A 43 3.01 -0.21 3.39
CA GLU A 43 3.04 -0.74 4.76
C GLU A 43 1.66 -1.17 5.23
N VAL A 44 1.52 -2.37 5.81
CA VAL A 44 0.24 -2.85 6.36
C VAL A 44 0.20 -2.61 7.86
N HIS A 45 -0.83 -1.89 8.32
CA HIS A 45 -1.08 -1.65 9.74
C HIS A 45 -2.38 -2.32 10.17
N THR A 46 -2.29 -3.26 11.10
CA THR A 46 -3.49 -3.89 11.67
C THR A 46 -4.11 -3.00 12.73
N MET A 47 -5.41 -2.75 12.63
CA MET A 47 -6.18 -2.02 13.64
C MET A 47 -7.11 -3.00 14.36
N SER A 48 -7.27 -2.82 15.67
CA SER A 48 -8.32 -3.49 16.44
C SER A 48 -9.47 -2.50 16.56
N THR A 49 -10.64 -2.87 16.05
CA THR A 49 -11.91 -2.21 16.36
C THR A 49 -12.52 -2.82 17.60
#